data_AF-A0AAJ7BW10-F1
#
_entry.id   AF-A0AAJ7BW10-F1
#
_cell.length_a   1.000
_cell.length_b   1.000
_cell.length_c   1.000
_cell.angle_alpha   90.00
_cell.angle_beta   90.00
_cell.angle_gamma   90.00
#
_symmetry.space_group_name_H-M   'P 1'
#
loop_
_entity.id
_entity.type
_entity.pdbx_description
1 polymer ?
#
loop_
_entity_poly.entity_id
_entity_poly.type
_entity_poly.pdbx_seq_one_letter_code
_entity_poly.pdbx_strand_id
1 'polypeptide(L)'
;MDSVTPARLVETSCKINENLSSNPIEAKAPTCLLRMTVEEPSTKEDEQPTRKDYVMELPPATLNTLLEDFKKIREQLSNIARK
;
A
#
# COMPACT_ATOMS: atom_id res chain seq x y z
N MET A 1 -26.06 -17.10 4.44
CA MET A 1 -25.56 -15.98 3.60
C MET A 1 -24.10 -15.88 3.91
N ASP A 2 -23.24 -16.34 3.00
CA ASP A 2 -21.80 -16.29 3.23
C ASP A 2 -21.36 -14.84 3.24
N SER A 3 -20.84 -14.39 4.38
CA SER A 3 -20.27 -13.07 4.55
C SER A 3 -19.01 -12.97 3.70
N VAL A 4 -19.11 -12.42 2.49
CA VAL A 4 -17.95 -12.13 1.64
C VAL A 4 -17.21 -10.94 2.26
N THR A 5 -16.23 -11.24 3.12
CA THR A 5 -15.33 -10.22 3.63
C THR A 5 -14.30 -9.88 2.54
N PRO A 6 -14.03 -8.59 2.25
CA PRO A 6 -12.97 -8.23 1.32
C PRO A 6 -11.60 -8.53 1.94
N ALA A 7 -10.61 -8.75 1.08
CA ALA A 7 -9.21 -8.86 1.49
C ALA A 7 -8.78 -7.64 2.31
N ARG A 8 -7.92 -7.87 3.30
CA ARG A 8 -7.51 -6.86 4.27
C ARG A 8 -6.03 -6.58 4.13
N LEU A 9 -5.68 -5.30 4.00
CA LEU A 9 -4.30 -4.87 4.11
C LEU A 9 -3.89 -4.90 5.60
N VAL A 10 -3.01 -5.82 5.99
CA VAL A 10 -2.64 -6.06 7.40
C VAL A 10 -1.27 -5.50 7.78
N GLU A 11 -0.37 -5.30 6.81
CA GLU A 11 0.93 -4.68 7.03
C GLU A 11 1.31 -3.78 5.85
N THR A 12 1.92 -2.63 6.14
CA THR A 12 2.53 -1.76 5.12
C THR A 12 3.87 -1.23 5.61
N SER A 13 4.86 -1.18 4.73
CA SER A 13 6.13 -0.50 4.99
C SER A 13 6.67 0.13 3.71
N CYS A 14 7.30 1.29 3.83
CA CYS A 14 8.05 1.93 2.75
C CYS A 14 9.50 2.05 3.16
N LYS A 15 10.42 1.54 2.33
CA LYS A 15 11.85 1.79 2.47
C LYS A 15 12.30 2.70 1.34
N ILE A 16 12.94 3.81 1.68
CA ILE A 16 13.51 4.71 0.68
C ILE A 16 14.77 4.06 0.12
N ASN A 17 14.80 3.87 -1.20
CA ASN A 17 15.96 3.44 -1.93
C ASN A 17 16.65 4.67 -2.51
N GLU A 18 17.82 4.99 -1.96
CA GLU A 18 18.64 6.10 -2.42
C GLU A 18 19.74 5.51 -3.30
N ASN A 19 19.61 5.63 -4.62
CA ASN A 19 20.69 5.25 -5.53
C ASN A 19 21.65 6.43 -5.68
N LEU A 20 22.44 6.68 -4.63
CA LEU A 20 23.45 7.73 -4.56
C LEU A 20 24.67 7.30 -5.39
N SER A 21 24.61 7.49 -6.71
CA SER A 21 25.84 7.42 -7.51
C SER A 21 26.68 8.68 -7.24
N SER A 22 28.01 8.52 -7.23
CA SER A 22 28.95 9.65 -7.07
C SER A 22 29.01 10.58 -8.29
N ASN A 23 28.35 10.19 -9.38
CA ASN A 23 28.20 10.98 -10.60
C ASN A 23 26.81 11.64 -10.60
N PRO A 24 26.69 12.97 -10.45
CA PRO A 24 25.39 13.65 -10.41
C PRO A 24 24.57 13.54 -11.70
N ILE A 25 25.19 13.13 -12.82
CA ILE A 25 24.52 12.83 -14.09
C ILE A 25 23.81 11.47 -14.06
N GLU A 26 24.26 10.54 -13.22
CA GLU A 26 23.71 9.19 -13.07
C GLU A 26 22.86 9.03 -11.81
N ALA A 27 22.77 10.08 -10.99
CA ALA A 27 22.01 10.05 -9.74
C ALA A 27 20.52 9.85 -10.07
N LYS A 28 19.97 8.70 -9.68
CA LYS A 28 18.53 8.46 -9.80
C LYS A 28 17.83 9.16 -8.63
N ALA A 29 16.66 9.74 -8.91
CA ALA A 29 15.80 10.24 -7.87
C ALA A 29 15.45 9.11 -6.87
N PRO A 30 15.36 9.41 -5.57
CA PRO A 30 15.03 8.40 -4.56
C PRO A 30 13.65 7.80 -4.85
N THR A 31 13.51 6.50 -4.64
CA THR A 31 12.25 5.77 -4.83
C THR A 31 11.80 5.14 -3.51
N CYS A 32 10.50 4.90 -3.36
CA CYS A 32 9.95 4.14 -2.24
C CYS A 32 9.75 2.69 -2.66
N LEU A 33 10.45 1.76 -2.01
CA LEU A 33 10.11 0.34 -2.07
C LEU A 33 8.97 0.08 -1.08
N LEU A 34 7.74 0.12 -1.59
CA LEU A 34 6.52 -0.14 -0.84
C LEU A 34 6.29 -1.65 -0.75
N ARG A 35 6.18 -2.17 0.48
CA ARG A 35 5.74 -3.54 0.78
C ARG A 35 4.38 -3.51 1.44
N MET A 36 3.51 -4.41 1.02
CA MET A 36 2.16 -4.56 1.54
C MET A 36 1.85 -6.02 1.75
N THR A 37 1.36 -6.40 2.92
CA THR A 37 0.87 -7.74 3.19
C THR A 37 -0.65 -7.71 3.21
N VAL A 38 -1.26 -8.47 2.31
CA VAL A 38 -2.72 -8.59 2.19
C VAL A 38 -3.13 -9.96 2.70
N GLU A 39 -4.09 -9.96 3.62
CA GLU A 39 -4.74 -11.14 4.14
C GLU A 39 -6.03 -11.39 3.36
N GLU A 40 -6.05 -12.51 2.65
CA GLU A 40 -7.20 -12.96 1.87
C GLU A 40 -8.18 -13.70 2.79
N PRO A 41 -9.49 -13.46 2.65
CA PRO A 41 -10.50 -14.15 3.44
C PRO A 41 -10.47 -15.66 3.13
N SER A 42 -10.57 -16.50 4.15
CA SER A 42 -10.78 -17.93 3.93
C SER A 42 -12.20 -18.16 3.42
N THR A 43 -12.34 -19.01 2.42
CA THR A 43 -13.66 -19.43 1.88
C THR A 43 -14.25 -20.61 2.67
N LYS A 44 -13.52 -21.12 3.66
CA LYS A 44 -13.89 -22.27 4.51
C LYS A 44 -13.70 -21.90 5.98
N GLU A 45 -14.64 -22.31 6.83
CA GLU A 45 -14.64 -22.01 8.27
C GLU A 45 -13.37 -22.47 9.02
N ASP A 46 -12.69 -23.51 8.52
CA ASP A 46 -11.51 -24.12 9.17
C ASP A 46 -10.16 -23.76 8.51
N GLU A 47 -10.14 -22.88 7.51
CA GLU A 47 -8.91 -22.54 6.79
C GLU A 47 -8.30 -21.24 7.32
N GLN A 48 -6.99 -21.26 7.63
CA GLN A 48 -6.29 -20.06 8.06
C GLN A 48 -6.26 -19.01 6.93
N PRO A 49 -6.37 -17.71 7.25
CA PRO A 49 -6.28 -16.65 6.26
C PRO A 49 -4.94 -16.72 5.53
N THR A 50 -4.96 -16.60 4.19
CA THR A 50 -3.74 -16.61 3.39
C THR A 50 -3.16 -15.21 3.31
N ARG A 51 -1.89 -15.04 3.70
CA ARG A 51 -1.17 -13.78 3.56
C ARG A 51 -0.33 -13.77 2.29
N LYS A 52 -0.42 -12.67 1.54
CA LYS A 52 0.35 -12.42 0.32
C LYS A 52 1.10 -11.10 0.43
N ASP A 53 2.38 -11.12 0.10
CA ASP A 53 3.20 -9.93 0.06
C ASP A 53 3.26 -9.35 -1.36
N TYR A 54 3.05 -8.04 -1.45
CA TYR A 54 3.17 -7.25 -2.67
C TYR A 54 4.29 -6.25 -2.49
N VAL A 55 5.19 -6.17 -3.47
CA VAL A 55 6.33 -5.26 -3.45
C VAL A 55 6.31 -4.42 -4.71
N MET A 56 6.38 -3.10 -4.55
CA MET A 56 6.37 -2.14 -5.66
C MET A 56 7.41 -1.06 -5.41
N GLU A 57 8.07 -0.61 -6.47
CA GLU A 57 8.94 0.56 -6.43
C GLU A 57 8.16 1.77 -6.97
N LEU A 58 8.00 2.79 -6.13
CA LEU A 58 7.24 3.99 -6.44
C LEU A 58 8.17 5.20 -6.56
N PRO A 59 8.20 5.89 -7.71
CA PRO A 59 8.89 7.16 -7.81
C PRO A 59 8.13 8.25 -7.01
N PRO A 60 8.80 9.37 -6.67
CA PRO A 60 8.20 10.42 -5.83
C PRO A 60 6.88 10.96 -6.35
N ALA A 61 6.77 11.17 -7.66
CA ALA A 61 5.54 11.68 -8.28
C ALA A 61 4.35 10.72 -8.06
N THR A 62 4.55 9.42 -8.28
CA THR A 62 3.49 8.42 -8.09
C THR A 62 3.13 8.26 -6.61
N LEU A 63 4.11 8.29 -5.72
CA LEU A 63 3.86 8.24 -4.27
C LEU A 63 3.05 9.44 -3.79
N ASN A 64 3.37 10.65 -4.25
CA ASN A 64 2.64 11.86 -3.90
C ASN A 64 1.18 11.79 -4.37
N THR A 65 0.94 11.37 -5.62
CA THR A 65 -0.41 11.17 -6.14
C THR A 65 -1.20 10.17 -5.28
N LEU A 66 -0.58 9.03 -4.93
CA LEU A 66 -1.21 8.02 -4.10
C LEU A 66 -1.60 8.56 -2.71
N LEU A 67 -0.74 9.35 -2.07
CA LEU A 67 -0.99 9.94 -0.76
C LEU A 67 -2.13 10.98 -0.81
N GLU A 68 -2.18 11.81 -1.85
CA GLU A 68 -3.27 12.77 -2.04
C GLU A 68 -4.61 12.06 -2.26
N ASP A 69 -4.63 10.96 -3.03
CA ASP A 69 -5.85 10.19 -3.25
C ASP A 69 -6.30 9.44 -1.98
N PHE A 70 -5.39 8.88 -1.19
CA PHE A 70 -5.74 8.30 0.11
C PHE A 70 -6.28 9.35 1.10
N LYS A 71 -5.76 10.58 1.05
CA LYS A 71 -6.29 11.69 1.86
C LYS A 71 -7.74 12.00 1.50
N LYS A 72 -8.07 12.06 0.20
CA LYS A 72 -9.46 12.24 -0.27
C LYS A 72 -10.36 11.11 0.20
N ILE A 73 -9.93 9.85 0.09
CA ILE A 73 -10.71 8.69 0.57
C ILE A 73 -10.98 8.81 2.08
N ARG A 74 -9.97 9.18 2.88
CA ARG A 74 -10.13 9.40 4.33
C ARG A 74 -11.16 10.49 4.63
N GLU A 75 -11.11 11.61 3.91
CA GLU A 75 -12.05 12.72 4.08
C GLU A 75 -13.49 12.29 3.72
N GLN A 76 -13.67 11.55 2.63
CA GLN A 76 -14.97 11.00 2.22
C GLN A 76 -15.55 10.06 3.29
N LEU A 77 -14.75 9.11 3.78
CA LEU A 77 -15.17 8.20 4.85
C LEU A 77 -15.50 8.94 6.15
N SER A 78 -14.70 9.96 6.50
CA SER A 78 -14.93 10.79 7.68
C SER A 78 -16.23 11.57 7.58
N ASN A 79 -16.56 12.09 6.40
CA ASN A 79 -17.82 12.80 6.16
C ASN A 79 -19.03 11.87 6.25
N ILE A 80 -18.92 10.64 5.73
CA ILE A 80 -19.98 9.62 5.84
C ILE A 80 -20.21 9.23 7.29
N ALA A 81 -19.14 8.99 8.06
CA ALA A 81 -19.25 8.58 9.46
C ALA A 81 -19.80 9.68 10.40
N ARG A 82 -19.67 10.95 10.02
CA ARG A 82 -20.18 12.10 10.79
C ARG A 82 -21.64 12.47 10.44
N LYS A 83 -22.19 11.89 9.38
CA LYS A 83 -23.58 12.10 8.95
C LYS A 83 -24.50 11.11 9.65
#